data_AF-A0A212D2T1-F1
#
_entry.id   AF-A0A212D2T1-F1
#
_cell.length_a   1.000
_cell.length_b   1.000
_cell.length_c   1.000
_cell.angle_alpha   90.00
_cell.angle_beta   90.00
_cell.angle_gamma   90.00
#
_symmetry.space_group_name_H-M   'P 1'
#
loop_
_entity.id
_entity.type
_entity.pdbx_description
1 polymer ?
#
loop_
_entity_poly.entity_id
_entity_poly.type
_entity_poly.pdbx_seq_one_letter_code
_entity_poly.pdbx_strand_id
1 'polypeptide(L)'
;MTTEVRPEGSRCQDECPVGTYGVLCAETCRCFNGGKCYHVSGSCLCEAGFSGDRCEARLCPEGLYGIRCDKRCPCHVDNTLR
;
A
#
# COMPACT_ATOMS: atom_id res chain seq x y z
N MET A 1 21.53 27.31 -21.50
CA MET A 1 20.54 26.24 -21.31
C MET A 1 20.61 25.85 -19.84
N THR A 2 19.75 26.44 -19.01
CA THR A 2 19.63 26.02 -17.61
C THR A 2 19.01 24.63 -17.61
N THR A 3 19.77 23.62 -17.23
CA THR A 3 19.22 22.30 -16.94
C THR A 3 18.40 22.46 -15.66
N GLU A 4 17.09 22.69 -15.80
CA GLU A 4 16.18 22.60 -14.66
C GLU A 4 16.16 21.13 -14.24
N VAL A 5 16.89 20.81 -13.16
CA VAL A 5 16.76 19.54 -12.45
C VAL A 5 15.33 19.51 -11.94
N ARG A 6 14.46 18.74 -12.60
CA ARG A 6 13.07 18.59 -12.16
C ARG A 6 13.04 17.72 -10.91
N PRO A 7 12.58 18.26 -9.78
CA PRO A 7 12.41 17.45 -8.57
C PRO A 7 11.36 16.36 -8.79
N GLU A 8 11.57 15.19 -8.17
CA GLU A 8 10.57 14.13 -8.13
C GLU A 8 9.28 14.63 -7.46
N GLY A 9 8.11 14.25 -7.98
CA GLY A 9 6.83 14.74 -7.46
C GLY A 9 6.55 16.22 -7.75
N SER A 10 7.26 16.84 -8.70
CA SER A 10 6.96 18.21 -9.16
C SER A 10 5.66 18.31 -9.96
N ARG A 11 5.17 17.18 -10.49
CA ARG A 11 3.87 17.05 -11.18
C ARG A 11 3.11 15.86 -10.63
N CYS A 12 1.78 15.91 -10.73
CA CYS A 12 0.92 14.81 -10.29
C CYS A 12 1.12 13.51 -11.09
N GLN A 13 1.75 13.57 -12.27
CA GLN A 13 2.09 12.38 -13.05
C GLN A 13 3.43 11.75 -12.66
N ASP A 14 4.25 12.45 -11.89
CA ASP A 14 5.54 11.92 -11.44
C ASP A 14 5.28 10.96 -10.27
N GLU A 15 5.70 9.70 -10.42
CA GLU A 15 5.57 8.72 -9.34
C GLU A 15 6.50 9.07 -8.18
N CYS A 16 5.97 9.00 -6.96
CA CYS A 16 6.80 9.12 -5.76
C CYS A 16 7.53 7.81 -5.47
N PRO A 17 8.71 7.88 -4.81
CA PRO A 17 9.35 6.71 -4.23
C PRO A 17 8.37 5.91 -3.37
N VAL A 18 8.58 4.60 -3.31
CA VAL A 18 7.73 3.70 -2.51
C VAL A 18 7.71 4.17 -1.06
N GLY A 19 6.51 4.46 -0.54
CA GLY A 19 6.32 4.90 0.84
C GLY A 19 6.16 6.40 1.03
N THR A 20 6.21 7.22 -0.03
CA THR A 20 5.95 8.66 0.04
C THR A 20 4.85 9.14 -0.89
N TYR A 21 4.30 10.33 -0.62
CA TYR A 21 3.24 10.95 -1.41
C TYR A 21 3.25 12.48 -1.28
N GLY A 22 2.37 13.13 -2.05
CA GLY A 22 2.12 14.56 -1.98
C GLY A 22 3.09 15.38 -2.84
N VAL A 23 3.01 16.70 -2.70
CA VAL A 23 3.87 17.63 -3.44
C VAL A 23 5.32 17.35 -3.09
N LEU A 24 6.15 17.11 -4.10
CA LEU A 24 7.56 16.76 -3.94
C LEU A 24 7.81 15.50 -3.08
N CYS A 25 6.81 14.63 -2.95
CA CYS A 25 6.89 13.40 -2.16
C CYS A 25 7.30 13.64 -0.69
N ALA A 26 6.92 14.80 -0.15
CA ALA A 26 7.31 15.24 1.19
C ALA A 26 6.60 14.48 2.32
N GLU A 27 5.47 13.83 2.02
CA GLU A 27 4.67 13.12 3.01
C GLU A 27 4.98 11.63 3.01
N THR A 28 4.84 10.99 4.17
CA THR A 28 5.08 9.54 4.33
C THR A 28 3.77 8.77 4.36
N CYS A 29 3.67 7.74 3.54
CA CYS A 29 2.54 6.83 3.49
C CYS A 29 2.39 6.05 4.79
N ARG A 30 1.14 5.84 5.21
CA ARG A 30 0.80 5.23 6.50
C ARG A 30 -0.11 4.02 6.39
N CYS A 31 -0.15 3.38 5.23
CA CYS A 31 -0.92 2.16 5.00
C CYS A 31 -0.33 0.96 5.76
N PHE A 32 -1.18 0.12 6.32
CA PHE A 32 -0.82 -1.13 7.01
C PHE A 32 -1.05 -2.34 6.11
N ASN A 33 -0.59 -3.50 6.59
CA ASN A 33 -0.89 -4.81 6.01
C ASN A 33 -0.61 -4.93 4.49
N GLY A 34 0.47 -4.28 4.03
CA GLY A 34 0.86 -4.29 2.61
C GLY A 34 0.01 -3.42 1.69
N GLY A 35 -0.88 -2.59 2.24
CA GLY A 35 -1.67 -1.63 1.47
C GLY A 35 -0.79 -0.68 0.66
N LYS A 36 -1.20 -0.42 -0.59
CA LYS A 36 -0.49 0.47 -1.52
C LYS A 36 -0.99 1.89 -1.34
N CYS A 37 -0.08 2.85 -1.37
CA CYS A 37 -0.40 4.25 -1.16
C CYS A 37 -0.43 5.00 -2.51
N TYR A 38 -1.45 5.80 -2.74
CA TYR A 38 -1.51 6.66 -3.92
C TYR A 38 -0.56 7.85 -3.76
N HIS A 39 0.43 7.96 -4.66
CA HIS A 39 1.50 8.96 -4.57
C HIS A 39 1.03 10.43 -4.58
N VAL A 40 -0.18 10.72 -5.06
CA VAL A 40 -0.73 12.09 -5.06
C VAL A 40 -1.43 12.41 -3.74
N SER A 41 -2.35 11.54 -3.29
CA SER A 41 -3.25 11.83 -2.16
C SER A 41 -2.85 11.18 -0.83
N GLY A 42 -1.99 10.16 -0.87
CA GLY A 42 -1.67 9.34 0.30
C GLY A 42 -2.73 8.31 0.66
N SER A 43 -3.81 8.22 -0.11
CA SER A 43 -4.90 7.27 0.14
C SER A 43 -4.41 5.83 0.01
N CYS A 44 -4.96 4.93 0.82
CA CYS A 44 -4.55 3.52 0.80
C CYS A 44 -5.50 2.67 -0.04
N LEU A 45 -4.91 1.89 -0.95
CA LEU A 45 -5.51 0.76 -1.61
C LEU A 45 -5.14 -0.51 -0.83
N CYS A 46 -6.13 -1.12 -0.19
CA CYS A 46 -5.91 -2.27 0.67
C CYS A 46 -5.73 -3.57 -0.09
N GLU A 47 -4.84 -4.42 0.43
CA GLU A 47 -4.71 -5.80 -0.03
C GLU A 47 -5.96 -6.61 0.35
N ALA A 48 -6.17 -7.70 -0.39
CA ALA A 48 -7.38 -8.49 -0.27
C ALA A 48 -7.53 -9.11 1.12
N GLY A 49 -8.62 -8.78 1.81
CA GLY A 49 -8.90 -9.23 3.19
C GLY A 49 -8.64 -8.17 4.25
N PHE A 50 -8.30 -6.93 3.88
CA PHE A 50 -8.17 -5.78 4.77
C PHE A 50 -9.07 -4.62 4.33
N SER A 51 -9.34 -3.71 5.27
CA SER A 51 -10.20 -2.54 5.11
C SER A 51 -9.82 -1.43 6.10
N GLY A 52 -10.53 -0.29 6.04
CA GLY A 52 -10.22 0.92 6.79
C GLY A 52 -9.37 1.88 5.98
N ASP A 53 -9.32 3.15 6.41
CA ASP A 53 -8.64 4.22 5.67
C ASP A 53 -7.14 3.97 5.52
N ARG A 54 -6.56 3.18 6.44
CA ARG A 54 -5.15 2.80 6.42
C ARG A 54 -4.96 1.29 6.31
N CYS A 55 -5.99 0.53 5.94
CA CYS A 55 -5.95 -0.93 5.84
C CYS A 55 -5.59 -1.64 7.16
N GLU A 56 -5.87 -1.01 8.30
CA GLU A 56 -5.60 -1.50 9.65
C GLU A 56 -6.56 -2.61 10.08
N ALA A 57 -7.79 -2.59 9.54
CA ALA A 57 -8.82 -3.52 9.94
C ALA A 57 -8.79 -4.77 9.07
N ARG A 58 -8.66 -5.93 9.71
CA ARG A 58 -8.80 -7.22 9.04
C ARG A 58 -10.28 -7.43 8.71
N LEU A 59 -10.58 -7.65 7.44
CA LEU A 59 -11.93 -7.89 6.94
C LEU A 59 -12.33 -9.37 7.09
N CYS A 60 -11.38 -10.28 6.83
CA CYS A 60 -11.65 -11.71 6.82
C CYS A 60 -11.36 -12.39 8.16
N PRO A 61 -12.10 -13.45 8.53
CA PRO A 61 -11.74 -14.32 9.65
C PRO A 61 -10.32 -14.90 9.49
N GLU A 62 -9.80 -15.48 10.58
CA GLU A 62 -8.53 -16.22 10.50
C GLU A 62 -8.60 -17.37 9.49
N GLY A 63 -7.50 -17.55 8.75
CA GLY A 63 -7.39 -18.58 7.71
C GLY A 63 -8.06 -18.26 6.37
N LEU A 64 -8.76 -17.14 6.24
CA LEU A 64 -9.39 -16.70 4.98
C LEU A 64 -8.81 -15.36 4.47
N TYR A 65 -8.82 -15.19 3.16
CA TYR A 65 -8.41 -13.98 2.45
C TYR A 65 -9.23 -13.78 1.17
N GLY A 66 -9.00 -12.66 0.47
CA GLY A 66 -9.75 -12.28 -0.74
C GLY A 66 -10.78 -11.20 -0.47
N ILE A 67 -11.30 -10.57 -1.54
CA ILE A 67 -12.31 -9.51 -1.44
C ILE A 67 -13.62 -10.05 -0.81
N ARG A 68 -13.90 -11.34 -1.00
CA ARG A 68 -15.08 -12.03 -0.48
C ARG A 68 -14.77 -13.01 0.65
N CYS A 69 -13.52 -13.03 1.15
CA CYS A 69 -13.06 -13.99 2.15
C CYS A 69 -13.31 -15.47 1.78
N ASP A 70 -13.28 -15.78 0.49
CA ASP A 70 -13.62 -17.07 -0.09
C ASP A 70 -12.39 -17.94 -0.39
N LYS A 71 -11.18 -17.40 -0.17
CA LYS A 71 -9.92 -18.12 -0.38
C LYS A 71 -9.29 -18.47 0.96
N ARG A 72 -8.76 -19.69 1.07
CA ARG A 72 -8.06 -20.17 2.27
C ARG A 72 -6.57 -19.84 2.20
N CYS A 73 -6.01 -19.26 3.25
CA CYS A 73 -4.58 -18.99 3.33
C CYS A 73 -3.80 -20.30 3.08
N PRO A 74 -2.85 -20.32 2.13
CA PRO A 74 -2.04 -21.50 1.89
C PRO A 74 -1.17 -21.79 3.11
N CYS A 75 -1.28 -23.00 3.66
CA CYS A 75 -0.39 -23.48 4.70
C CYS A 75 0.94 -23.88 4.06
N HIS A 76 1.94 -23.01 4.17
CA HIS A 76 3.31 -23.33 3.78
C HIS A 76 4.01 -24.04 4.94
N VAL A 77 4.17 -25.36 4.82
CA VAL A 77 4.83 -26.20 5.83
C VAL A 77 6.25 -25.71 6.16
N ASP A 78 6.92 -25.06 5.19
CA ASP A 78 8.27 -24.52 5.36
C ASP A 78 8.33 -23.33 6.34
N ASN A 79 7.21 -22.62 6.51
CA ASN A 79 7.12 -21.41 7.34
C ASN A 79 6.21 -21.60 8.57
N THR A 80 5.77 -22.83 8.82
CA THR A 80 4.92 -23.15 9.97
C THR A 80 5.76 -23.97 10.96
N LEU A 81 6.01 -23.42 12.16
CA LEU A 81 6.65 -24.16 13.26
C LEU A 81 5.79 -25.39 13.57
N ARG A 82 6.40 -26.57 13.45
CA ARG A 82 5.77 -27.86 13.79
C ARG A 82 5.68 -28.05 15.30
#